data_AF-A0A9E2ZU75-F1
#
_entry.id   AF-A0A9E2ZU75-F1
#
_cell.length_a   1.000
_cell.length_b   1.000
_cell.length_c   1.000
_cell.angle_alpha   90.00
_cell.angle_beta   90.00
_cell.angle_gamma   90.00
#
_symmetry.space_group_name_H-M   'P 1'
#
loop_
_entity.id
_entity.type
_entity.pdbx_description
1 polymer ?
#
loop_
_entity_poly.entity_id
_entity_poly.type
_entity_poly.pdbx_seq_one_letter_code
_entity_poly.pdbx_strand_id
1 'polypeptide(L)' 'MNLMTTMTRLARRVGGIIAECNYAQRRLITLRIAPDSYLTDPDRAPDSYPEFLFRASGVLLHEPAARARGTFAS' A
#
# COMPACT_ATOMS: atom_id res chain seq x y z
N MET A 1 -8.62 -44.53 -4.32
CA MET A 1 -8.28 -43.09 -4.19
C MET A 1 -6.78 -42.99 -3.96
N ASN A 2 -6.03 -42.36 -4.86
CA ASN A 2 -4.58 -42.45 -4.87
C ASN A 2 -3.95 -41.41 -3.92
N LEU A 3 -3.04 -41.81 -3.04
CA LEU A 3 -2.47 -40.95 -1.98
C LEU A 3 -1.76 -39.71 -2.55
N MET A 4 -1.11 -39.86 -3.72
CA MET A 4 -0.47 -38.73 -4.40
C MET A 4 -1.48 -37.67 -4.83
N THR A 5 -2.64 -38.08 -5.36
CA THR A 5 -3.69 -37.13 -5.76
C THR A 5 -4.33 -36.39 -4.59
N THR A 6 -4.46 -37.02 -3.41
CA THR A 6 -4.98 -36.34 -2.21
C THR A 6 -3.97 -35.34 -1.66
N MET A 7 -2.69 -35.68 -1.63
CA MET A 7 -1.61 -34.77 -1.23
C MET A 7 -1.51 -33.55 -2.15
N THR A 8 -1.60 -33.73 -3.47
CA THR A 8 -1.58 -32.59 -4.42
C THR A 8 -2.78 -31.66 -4.23
N ARG A 9 -3.98 -32.20 -4.00
CA ARG A 9 -5.18 -31.39 -3.74
C ARG A 9 -5.03 -30.60 -2.43
N LEU A 10 -4.49 -31.22 -1.40
CA LEU A 10 -4.23 -30.56 -0.12
C LEU A 10 -3.20 -29.43 -0.28
N ALA A 11 -2.09 -29.68 -0.96
CA ALA A 11 -1.05 -28.68 -1.21
C ALA A 11 -1.59 -27.47 -1.99
N ARG A 12 -2.41 -27.69 -3.02
CA ARG A 12 -3.05 -26.59 -3.76
C ARG A 12 -3.98 -25.76 -2.89
N ARG A 13 -4.76 -26.41 -2.01
CA ARG A 13 -5.68 -25.72 -1.10
C ARG A 13 -4.94 -24.88 -0.08
N VAL A 14 -3.86 -25.42 0.52
CA VAL A 14 -2.99 -24.68 1.42
C VAL A 14 -2.31 -23.52 0.70
N GLY A 15 -1.79 -23.74 -0.51
CA GLY A 15 -1.20 -22.68 -1.32
C GLY A 15 -2.18 -21.53 -1.62
N GLY A 16 -3.45 -21.86 -1.92
CA GLY A 16 -4.50 -20.86 -2.09
C GLY A 16 -4.75 -20.03 -0.83
N ILE A 17 -4.80 -20.68 0.35
CA ILE A 17 -4.98 -19.99 1.63
C ILE A 17 -3.79 -19.06 1.91
N ILE A 18 -2.55 -19.52 1.69
CA ILE A 18 -1.34 -18.71 1.90
C ILE A 18 -1.31 -17.52 0.94
N ALA A 19 -1.72 -17.70 -0.31
CA ALA A 19 -1.80 -16.61 -1.29
C ALA A 19 -2.80 -15.54 -0.85
N GLU A 20 -3.96 -15.95 -0.37
CA GLU A 20 -4.98 -15.04 0.17
C GLU A 20 -4.47 -14.28 1.40
N CYS A 21 -3.84 -14.99 2.34
CA CYS A 21 -3.23 -14.34 3.52
C CYS A 21 -2.15 -13.32 3.13
N ASN A 22 -1.27 -13.66 2.18
CA ASN A 22 -0.25 -12.74 1.69
C ASN A 22 -0.86 -11.50 1.03
N TYR A 23 -1.92 -11.66 0.25
CA TYR A 23 -2.66 -10.55 -0.34
C TYR A 23 -3.29 -9.66 0.73
N ALA A 24 -4.02 -10.25 1.68
CA ALA A 24 -4.65 -9.54 2.78
C ALA A 24 -3.63 -8.80 3.65
N GLN A 25 -2.49 -9.42 3.97
CA GLN A 25 -1.40 -8.79 4.72
C GLN A 25 -0.78 -7.62 3.96
N ARG A 26 -0.47 -7.77 2.67
CA ARG A 26 0.02 -6.66 1.85
C ARG A 26 -0.98 -5.50 1.83
N ARG A 27 -2.27 -5.80 1.66
CA ARG A 27 -3.32 -4.79 1.64
C ARG A 27 -3.43 -4.07 2.99
N LEU A 28 -3.39 -4.80 4.10
CA LEU A 28 -3.39 -4.24 5.45
C LEU A 28 -2.16 -3.38 5.71
N ILE A 29 -0.97 -3.81 5.27
CA ILE A 29 0.26 -3.04 5.39
C ILE A 29 0.14 -1.73 4.62
N THR A 30 -0.34 -1.76 3.37
CA THR A 30 -0.57 -0.52 2.59
C THR A 30 -1.54 0.42 3.29
N LEU A 31 -2.63 -0.09 3.88
CA LEU A 31 -3.61 0.73 4.61
C LEU A 31 -3.07 1.24 5.96
N ARG A 32 -2.26 0.45 6.66
CA ARG A 32 -1.68 0.80 7.97
C ARG A 32 -0.54 1.80 7.85
N ILE A 33 0.24 1.70 6.77
CA ILE A 33 1.40 2.56 6.50
C ILE A 33 1.00 3.78 5.67
N ALA A 34 -0.22 3.85 5.13
CA ALA A 34 -0.73 5.02 4.41
C ALA A 34 -0.51 6.30 5.24
N PRO A 35 0.47 7.14 4.85
CA PRO A 35 0.80 8.35 5.59
C PRO A 35 -0.39 9.32 5.57
N ASP A 36 -1.22 9.26 4.52
CA ASP A 36 -2.40 10.09 4.30
C ASP A 36 -3.37 10.10 5.48
N SER A 37 -3.50 8.99 6.23
CA SER A 37 -4.37 8.94 7.42
C SER A 37 -3.79 9.61 8.67
N TYR A 38 -2.47 9.82 8.72
CA TYR A 38 -1.78 10.46 9.85
C TYR A 38 -1.33 11.89 9.55
N LEU A 39 -1.37 12.29 8.27
CA LEU A 39 -1.04 13.64 7.83
C LEU A 39 -2.26 14.54 7.97
N THR A 40 -2.37 15.20 9.12
CA THR A 40 -3.39 16.25 9.35
C THR A 40 -3.25 17.42 8.37
N ASP A 41 -2.06 17.62 7.82
CA ASP A 41 -1.76 18.66 6.82
C ASP A 41 -0.83 18.08 5.72
N PRO A 42 -1.39 17.53 4.61
CA PRO A 42 -0.63 16.91 3.52
C PRO A 42 0.28 17.89 2.76
N ASP A 43 0.01 19.20 2.83
CA ASP A 43 0.75 20.22 2.10
C ASP A 43 1.88 20.86 2.92
N ARG A 44 1.86 20.72 4.26
CA ARG A 44 2.94 21.17 5.13
C ARG A 44 4.26 20.44 4.83
N ALA A 45 5.36 21.17 4.73
CA ALA A 45 6.69 20.58 4.56
C ALA A 45 7.08 19.70 5.77
N PRO A 46 7.74 18.55 5.56
CA PRO A 46 8.21 17.70 6.65
C PRO A 46 9.27 18.43 7.49
N ASP A 47 9.18 18.32 8.81
CA ASP A 47 10.09 18.97 9.76
C ASP A 47 11.44 18.23 9.84
N SER A 48 11.51 16.98 9.36
CA SER A 48 12.71 16.15 9.41
C SER A 48 12.89 15.19 8.23
N TYR A 49 14.13 14.74 8.00
CA TYR A 49 14.45 13.78 6.95
C TYR A 49 13.78 12.40 7.14
N PRO A 50 13.69 11.81 8.35
CA PRO A 50 12.95 10.57 8.56
C PRO A 50 11.45 10.71 8.25
N GLU A 51 10.86 11.87 8.58
CA GLU A 51 9.46 12.16 8.28
C GLU A 51 9.22 12.26 6.77
N PHE A 52 10.14 12.91 6.03
CA PHE A 52 10.12 12.90 4.57
C PHE A 52 10.15 11.48 4.00
N LEU A 53 11.06 10.62 4.46
CA LEU A 53 11.15 9.23 3.99
C LEU A 53 9.90 8.43 4.31
N PHE A 54 9.32 8.62 5.50
CA PHE A 54 8.06 7.99 5.88
C PHE A 54 6.92 8.43 4.96
N ARG A 55 6.79 9.73 4.68
CA ARG A 55 5.78 10.28 3.76
C ARG A 55 5.94 9.76 2.33
N ALA A 56 7.17 9.69 1.83
CA ALA A 56 7.50 9.21 0.49
C ALA A 56 7.39 7.68 0.33
N SER A 57 7.32 6.93 1.43
CA SER A 57 7.17 5.47 1.41
C SER A 57 5.72 5.00 1.14
N GLY A 58 4.76 5.92 1.24
CA GLY A 58 3.36 5.68 0.91
C GLY A 58 3.04 5.73 -0.59
N VAL A 59 1.75 5.66 -0.93
CA VAL A 59 1.30 5.98 -2.29
C VAL A 59 1.58 7.46 -2.52
N LEU A 60 2.58 7.78 -3.33
CA LEU A 60 2.89 9.15 -3.72
C LEU A 60 1.62 9.76 -4.35
N LEU A 61 1.01 10.72 -3.66
CA LEU A 61 -0.07 11.54 -4.22
C LEU A 61 0.47 12.15 -5.52
N HIS A 62 -0.22 11.88 -6.62
CA HIS A 62 0.21 12.38 -7.93
C HIS A 62 0.40 13.88 -7.87
N GLU A 63 1.56 14.37 -8.31
CA GLU A 63 1.78 15.80 -8.43
C GLU A 63 0.70 16.38 -9.36
N PRO A 64 -0.04 17.41 -8.91
CA PRO A 64 -1.12 17.98 -9.71
C PRO A 64 -0.58 18.43 -11.06
N ALA A 65 -1.26 18.03 -12.13
CA ALA A 65 -0.87 18.35 -13.49
C ALA A 65 -0.61 19.86 -13.63
N ALA A 66 0.41 20.25 -14.39
CA ALA A 66 0.89 21.63 -14.50
C ALA A 66 -0.21 22.69 -14.78
N ARG A 67 -1.33 22.27 -15.39
CA ARG A 67 -2.51 23.10 -15.66
C ARG A 67 -3.24 23.57 -14.38
N ALA A 68 -3.20 22.81 -13.30
CA ALA A 68 -3.84 23.13 -12.02
C ALA A 68 -3.05 24.16 -11.19
N ARG A 69 -1.80 24.47 -11.56
CA ARG A 69 -0.97 25.48 -10.87
C ARG A 69 -1.40 26.91 -11.18
N GLY A 70 -2.13 27.14 -12.28
CA GLY A 70 -2.55 28.48 -12.70
C GLY A 70 -3.83 29.00 -12.05
N THR A 71 -4.60 28.15 -11.36
CA THR A 71 -5.92 28.51 -10.80
C THR A 71 -5.87 28.97 -9.34
N PHE A 72 -4.72 28.89 -8.68
CA PHE A 72 -4.54 29.40 -7.30
C PHE A 72 -3.84 30.77 -7.25
N ALA A 73 -3.59 31.38 -8.42
CA ALA A 73 -2.92 32.67 -8.57
C ALA A 73 -3.87 33.75 -9.17
N SER A 74 -5.12 33.76 -8.73
CA SER A 74 -6.12 34.77 -9.08
C SER A 74 -6.80 35.32 -7.82
#